data_AF-A0A5K1H318-F1
#
_entry.id   AF-A0A5K1H318-F1
#
_cell.length_a   1.000
_cell.length_b   1.000
_cell.length_c   1.000
_cell.angle_alpha   90.00
_cell.angle_beta   90.00
_cell.angle_gamma   90.00
#
_symmetry.space_group_name_H-M   'P 1'
#
loop_
_entity.id
_entity.type
_entity.pdbx_description
1 polymer ?
#
loop_
_entity_poly.entity_id
_entity_poly.type
_entity_poly.pdbx_seq_one_letter_code
_entity_poly.pdbx_strand_id
1 'polypeptide(L)'
;MAPSDSVPLAVFLLISIHLILSEQAHGRTFSLEVHHRYSDHVRRWLSYTAGVSVEDWPEQGSVDYYAALSHHDRVFRGRNLAGDGALVSFIDGNMTLHLNSLG
;
A
#
# COMPACT_ATOMS: atom_id res chain seq x y z
N MET A 1 45.94 -16.85 33.05
CA MET A 1 46.31 -16.14 31.81
C MET A 1 45.46 -14.87 31.79
N ALA A 2 46.01 -13.73 32.21
CA ALA A 2 45.25 -12.47 32.22
C ALA A 2 45.04 -11.99 30.76
N PRO A 3 43.85 -11.50 30.37
CA PRO A 3 43.67 -10.94 29.04
C PRO A 3 44.60 -9.74 28.87
N SER A 4 45.32 -9.67 27.74
CA SER A 4 46.20 -8.54 27.44
C SER A 4 45.36 -7.27 27.23
N ASP A 5 45.88 -6.12 27.66
CA ASP A 5 45.21 -4.80 27.58
C ASP A 5 44.79 -4.39 26.17
N SER A 6 45.31 -5.09 25.14
CA SER A 6 44.97 -4.93 23.74
C SER A 6 43.60 -5.47 23.34
N VAL A 7 43.04 -6.44 24.07
CA VAL A 7 41.74 -7.06 23.76
C VAL A 7 40.58 -6.07 23.86
N PRO A 8 40.39 -5.30 24.96
CA PRO A 8 39.30 -4.34 25.03
C PRO A 8 39.41 -3.26 23.95
N LEU A 9 40.63 -2.78 23.66
CA LEU A 9 40.87 -1.76 22.65
C LEU A 9 40.50 -2.26 21.24
N ALA A 10 40.84 -3.50 20.91
CA ALA A 10 40.46 -4.12 19.65
C ALA A 10 38.94 -4.26 19.52
N VAL A 11 38.24 -4.64 20.60
CA VAL A 11 36.77 -4.73 20.61
C VAL A 11 36.13 -3.36 20.39
N PHE A 12 36.60 -2.31 21.08
CA PHE A 12 36.11 -0.95 20.86
C PHE A 12 36.32 -0.49 19.41
N LEU A 13 37.48 -0.77 18.83
CA LEU A 13 37.79 -0.40 17.46
C LEU A 13 36.86 -1.11 16.46
N LEU A 14 36.59 -2.40 16.67
CA LEU A 14 35.67 -3.17 15.82
C LEU A 14 34.23 -2.64 15.93
N ILE A 15 33.77 -2.29 17.12
CA ILE A 15 32.43 -1.71 17.33
C ILE A 15 32.32 -0.34 16.64
N SER A 16 33.32 0.52 16.79
CA SER A 16 33.37 1.82 16.13
C SER A 16 33.36 1.72 14.61
N ILE A 17 34.13 0.78 14.05
CA ILE A 17 34.12 0.52 12.60
C ILE A 17 32.74 0.04 12.15
N HIS A 18 32.09 -0.85 12.90
CA HIS A 18 30.75 -1.34 12.57
C HIS A 18 29.70 -0.22 12.58
N LEU A 19 29.78 0.69 13.55
CA LEU A 19 28.90 1.86 13.64
C LEU A 19 29.11 2.83 12.47
N ILE A 20 30.37 3.07 12.07
CA ILE A 20 30.71 3.96 10.95
C ILE A 20 30.31 3.36 9.60
N LEU A 21 30.49 2.04 9.43
CA LEU A 21 30.17 1.34 8.18
C LEU A 21 28.70 0.91 8.09
N SER A 22 27.92 1.00 9.18
CA SER A 22 26.50 0.75 9.12
C SER A 22 25.81 1.86 8.32
N GLU A 23 25.32 1.52 7.13
CA GLU A 23 24.40 2.42 6.44
C GLU A 23 23.16 2.60 7.32
N GLN A 24 22.84 3.85 7.63
CA GLN A 24 21.62 4.20 8.35
C GLN A 24 20.44 3.74 7.49
N ALA A 25 19.72 2.71 7.97
CA ALA A 25 18.46 2.32 7.36
C ALA A 25 17.50 3.49 7.51
N HIS A 26 17.32 4.25 6.43
CA HIS A 26 16.35 5.33 6.38
C HIS A 26 14.99 4.74 6.72
N GLY A 27 14.39 5.17 7.83
CA GLY A 27 13.07 4.77 8.24
C GLY A 27 12.12 5.02 7.08
N ARG A 28 11.71 3.94 6.40
CA ARG A 28 10.86 4.01 5.22
C ARG A 28 9.47 4.36 5.72
N THR A 29 9.04 5.59 5.51
CA THR A 29 7.65 5.98 5.75
C THR A 29 6.79 5.29 4.70
N PHE A 30 6.03 4.29 5.11
CA PHE A 30 5.02 3.71 4.24
C PHE A 30 3.87 4.71 4.13
N SER A 31 3.65 5.27 2.95
CA SER A 31 2.39 5.96 2.65
C SER A 31 1.33 4.90 2.36
N LEU A 32 0.19 4.97 3.04
CA LEU A 32 -0.98 4.15 2.71
C LEU A 32 -1.81 4.86 1.64
N GLU A 33 -1.19 5.22 0.52
CA GLU A 33 -1.91 5.81 -0.60
C GLU A 33 -2.69 4.70 -1.31
N VAL A 34 -4.00 4.70 -1.12
CA VAL A 34 -4.89 3.68 -1.69
C VAL A 34 -5.33 4.14 -3.08
N HIS A 35 -4.95 3.37 -4.09
CA HIS A 35 -5.35 3.57 -5.49
C HIS A 35 -6.36 2.50 -5.92
N HIS A 36 -7.40 2.88 -6.66
CA HIS A 36 -8.26 1.89 -7.33
C HIS A 36 -7.53 1.29 -8.55
N ARG A 37 -7.94 0.07 -8.98
CA ARG A 37 -7.28 -0.68 -10.06
C ARG A 37 -7.08 0.11 -11.36
N TYR A 38 -8.01 0.98 -11.68
CA TYR A 38 -8.02 1.77 -12.90
C TYR A 38 -7.40 3.17 -12.74
N SER A 39 -6.72 3.48 -11.63
CA SER A 39 -6.11 4.80 -11.43
C SER A 39 -4.90 4.97 -12.32
N ASP A 40 -4.55 6.22 -12.64
CA ASP A 40 -3.38 6.51 -13.48
C ASP A 40 -2.07 5.97 -12.88
N HIS A 41 -1.98 5.94 -11.56
CA HIS A 41 -0.82 5.37 -10.87
C HIS A 41 -0.71 3.86 -11.14
N VAL A 42 -1.82 3.11 -11.00
CA VAL A 42 -1.84 1.67 -11.24
C VAL A 42 -1.67 1.35 -12.72
N ARG A 43 -2.30 2.11 -13.62
CA ARG A 43 -2.13 1.99 -15.07
C ARG A 43 -0.66 2.10 -15.45
N ARG A 44 0.00 3.19 -15.03
CA ARG A 44 1.41 3.43 -15.31
C ARG A 44 2.31 2.33 -14.73
N TRP A 45 2.03 1.89 -13.50
CA TRP A 45 2.78 0.81 -12.87
C TRP A 45 2.64 -0.51 -13.65
N LEU A 46 1.44 -0.87 -14.11
CA LEU A 46 1.21 -2.08 -14.92
C LEU A 46 1.84 -1.98 -16.31
N SER A 47 1.82 -0.81 -16.93
CA SER A 47 2.51 -0.59 -18.20
C SER A 47 4.02 -0.86 -18.07
N TYR A 48 4.65 -0.42 -16.97
CA TYR A 48 6.08 -0.65 -16.75
C TYR A 48 6.44 -2.07 -16.29
N THR A 49 5.58 -2.70 -15.49
CA THR A 49 5.91 -3.99 -14.84
C THR A 49 5.37 -5.20 -15.59
N ALA A 50 4.23 -5.08 -16.24
CA ALA A 50 3.53 -6.19 -16.88
C ALA A 50 3.35 -6.00 -18.40
N GLY A 51 3.78 -4.86 -18.96
CA GLY A 51 3.66 -4.56 -20.39
C GLY A 51 2.20 -4.46 -20.86
N VAL A 52 1.26 -4.18 -19.95
CA VAL A 52 -0.15 -4.02 -20.29
C VAL A 52 -0.34 -2.68 -20.98
N SER A 53 -0.89 -2.72 -22.18
CA SER A 53 -1.16 -1.54 -22.98
C SER A 53 -2.25 -0.68 -22.38
N VAL A 54 -2.15 0.64 -22.54
CA VAL A 54 -3.12 1.59 -21.95
C VAL A 54 -4.41 1.61 -22.76
N GLU A 55 -4.34 1.21 -24.03
CA GLU A 55 -5.50 1.15 -24.94
C GLU A 55 -6.56 0.12 -24.52
N ASP A 56 -6.17 -0.89 -23.76
CA ASP A 56 -7.08 -1.92 -23.24
C ASP A 56 -7.88 -1.45 -22.00
N TRP A 57 -7.63 -0.23 -21.52
CA TRP A 57 -8.26 0.29 -20.30
C TRP A 57 -9.52 1.09 -20.63
N PRO A 58 -10.60 0.92 -19.85
CA PRO A 58 -11.81 1.71 -20.06
C PRO A 58 -11.55 3.19 -19.80
N GLU A 59 -12.16 4.05 -20.62
CA GLU A 59 -12.03 5.50 -20.54
C GLU A 59 -12.54 6.01 -19.19
N GLN A 60 -11.74 6.81 -18.49
CA GLN A 60 -12.11 7.29 -17.16
C GLN A 60 -13.41 8.11 -17.21
N GLY A 61 -14.37 7.77 -16.35
CA GLY A 61 -15.67 8.44 -16.29
C GLY A 61 -16.71 7.91 -17.29
N SER A 62 -16.34 6.99 -18.18
CA SER A 62 -17.30 6.27 -19.03
C SER A 62 -18.18 5.30 -18.23
N VAL A 63 -19.29 4.88 -18.83
CA VAL A 63 -20.16 3.81 -18.26
C VAL A 63 -19.36 2.51 -18.10
N ASP A 64 -18.55 2.16 -19.11
CA ASP A 64 -17.73 0.95 -19.11
C ASP A 64 -16.69 0.96 -18.00
N TYR A 65 -16.14 2.13 -17.67
CA TYR A 65 -15.21 2.29 -16.56
C TYR A 65 -15.85 1.98 -15.21
N TYR A 66 -17.06 2.51 -14.95
CA TYR A 66 -17.76 2.20 -13.70
C TYR A 66 -18.29 0.77 -13.67
N ALA A 67 -18.70 0.22 -14.81
CA ALA A 67 -19.08 -1.18 -14.94
C ALA A 67 -17.90 -2.10 -14.59
N ALA A 68 -16.71 -1.84 -15.15
CA ALA A 68 -15.50 -2.61 -14.87
C ALA A 68 -15.08 -2.50 -13.39
N LEU A 69 -15.16 -1.30 -12.80
CA LEU A 69 -14.85 -1.06 -11.40
C LEU A 69 -15.82 -1.80 -10.46
N SER A 70 -17.13 -1.71 -10.73
CA SER A 70 -18.15 -2.40 -9.94
C SER A 70 -18.08 -3.94 -10.09
N HIS A 71 -17.79 -4.44 -11.29
CA HIS A 71 -17.60 -5.87 -11.54
C HIS A 71 -16.41 -6.41 -10.76
N HIS A 72 -15.26 -5.72 -10.83
CA HIS A 72 -14.06 -6.07 -10.08
C HIS A 72 -14.34 -6.09 -8.57
N ASP A 73 -14.96 -5.04 -8.03
CA ASP A 73 -15.30 -4.98 -6.62
C ASP A 73 -16.23 -6.13 -6.22
N ARG A 74 -17.22 -6.48 -7.04
CA ARG A 74 -18.12 -7.62 -6.77
C ARG A 74 -17.39 -8.96 -6.79
N VAL A 75 -16.53 -9.19 -7.78
CA VAL A 75 -15.78 -10.45 -7.95
C VAL A 75 -14.79 -10.66 -6.79
N PHE A 76 -14.06 -9.61 -6.41
CA PHE A 76 -12.98 -9.75 -5.43
C PHE A 76 -13.40 -9.48 -3.99
N ARG A 77 -14.55 -8.83 -3.74
CA ARG A 77 -14.97 -8.57 -2.36
C ARG A 77 -15.79 -9.68 -1.75
N GLY A 78 -16.49 -10.54 -2.49
CA GLY A 78 -17.34 -11.62 -1.92
C GLY A 78 -18.38 -11.19 -0.86
N ARG A 79 -18.37 -9.91 -0.52
CA ARG A 79 -19.11 -9.19 0.48
C ARG A 79 -19.91 -8.21 -0.32
N ASN A 80 -21.06 -8.67 -0.79
CA ASN A 80 -22.08 -7.72 -1.19
C ASN A 80 -22.28 -6.76 -0.02
N LEU A 81 -22.37 -5.45 -0.28
CA LEU A 81 -22.75 -4.46 0.74
C LEU A 81 -24.09 -4.83 1.41
N ALA A 82 -24.87 -5.69 0.77
CA ALA A 82 -25.93 -6.49 1.35
C ALA A 82 -25.94 -7.90 0.74
N GLY A 83 -25.82 -8.95 1.56
CA GLY A 83 -25.97 -10.35 1.10
C GLY A 83 -27.40 -10.65 0.62
N ASP A 84 -27.54 -11.72 -0.19
CA ASP A 84 -28.78 -12.28 -0.76
C ASP A 84 -30.08 -11.65 -0.24
N GLY A 85 -30.57 -10.62 -0.94
CA GLY A 85 -31.88 -10.02 -0.72
C GLY A 85 -31.96 -8.89 0.32
N ALA A 86 -30.87 -8.50 0.97
CA ALA A 86 -30.88 -7.32 1.85
C ALA A 86 -30.85 -6.01 1.03
N LEU A 87 -31.71 -5.06 1.39
CA LEU A 87 -31.72 -3.72 0.80
C LEU A 87 -30.66 -2.86 1.49
N VAL A 88 -29.71 -2.32 0.72
CA VAL A 88 -28.86 -1.23 1.19
C VAL A 88 -29.67 0.06 1.11
N SER A 89 -30.14 0.57 2.24
CA SER A 89 -30.67 1.93 2.32
C SER A 89 -29.54 2.89 2.60
N PHE A 90 -29.26 3.78 1.65
CA PHE A 90 -28.43 4.94 1.92
C PHE A 90 -29.22 5.89 2.82
N ILE A 91 -28.65 6.29 3.95
CA ILE A 91 -29.13 7.47 4.66
C ILE A 91 -28.91 8.65 3.71
N ASP A 92 -29.97 9.42 3.46
CA ASP A 92 -29.84 10.67 2.74
C ASP A 92 -28.95 11.62 3.55
N GLY A 93 -27.88 12.12 2.92
CA GLY A 93 -26.91 12.99 3.56
C GLY A 93 -25.46 12.65 3.23
N ASN A 94 -24.71 13.65 2.75
CA ASN A 94 -23.26 13.59 2.52
C ASN A 94 -22.47 13.71 3.85
N MET A 95 -22.91 13.00 4.88
CA MET A 95 -22.39 13.15 6.24
C MET A 95 -21.08 12.36 6.38
N THR A 96 -19.96 13.05 6.27
CA THR A 96 -18.63 12.47 6.53
C THR A 96 -18.42 12.33 8.03
N LEU A 97 -18.32 11.09 8.51
CA LEU A 97 -17.96 10.79 9.90
C LEU A 97 -16.44 10.62 10.03
N HIS A 98 -15.82 11.43 10.90
CA HIS A 98 -14.41 11.25 11.28
C HIS A 98 -14.33 10.28 12.46
N LEU A 99 -13.87 9.06 12.21
CA LEU A 99 -13.66 8.05 13.25
C LEU A 99 -12.23 8.17 13.79
N ASN A 100 -12.10 8.55 15.06
CA ASN A 100 -10.80 8.82 15.69
C ASN A 100 -10.00 7.55 16.03
N SER A 101 -10.59 6.36 15.92
CA SER A 101 -9.92 5.08 16.16
C SER A 101 -10.72 3.96 15.50
N LEU A 102 -10.02 3.04 14.82
CA LEU A 102 -10.62 1.86 14.19
C LEU A 102 -10.49 0.58 15.05
N GLY A 103 -10.15 0.73 16.32
CA GLY A 103 -9.84 -0.39 17.21
C GLY A 103 -8.36 -0.74 17.19
#